data_AF-A0A2R6A7J2-F1
#
_entry.id   AF-A0A2R6A7J2-F1
#
_cell.length_a   1.000
_cell.length_b   1.000
_cell.length_c   1.000
_cell.angle_alpha   90.00
_cell.angle_beta   90.00
_cell.angle_gamma   90.00
#
_symmetry.space_group_name_H-M   'P 1'
#
loop_
_entity.id
_entity.type
_entity.pdbx_description
1 polymer ?
#
loop_
_entity_poly.entity_id
_entity_poly.type
_entity_poly.pdbx_seq_one_letter_code
_entity_poly.pdbx_strand_id
1 'polypeptide(L)' 'MTVYRVINFDLRAESGDKYLEWLKSEEAKRIYRQIEEETGARYVGTYIQDAGGAPFDFEEWWEFPDYAALDR' A
#
# COMPACT_ATOMS: atom_id res chain seq x y z
N MET A 1 10.76 17.38 3.47
CA MET A 1 11.64 16.27 3.01
C MET A 1 10.70 15.11 2.77
N THR A 2 10.64 14.60 1.55
CA THR A 2 9.75 13.49 1.20
C THR A 2 10.07 12.26 2.06
N VAL A 3 9.03 11.63 2.59
CA VAL A 3 9.13 10.44 3.43
C VAL A 3 8.49 9.27 2.68
N TYR A 4 9.23 8.16 2.56
CA TYR A 4 8.68 6.93 2.00
C TYR A 4 8.20 6.03 3.11
N ARG A 5 6.94 5.60 3.04
CA ARG A 5 6.38 4.58 3.93
C ARG A 5 6.16 3.31 3.13
N VAL A 6 6.70 2.22 3.65
CA VAL A 6 6.49 0.87 3.13
C VAL A 6 5.68 0.11 4.16
N ILE A 7 4.60 -0.54 3.71
CA ILE A 7 3.74 -1.36 4.56
C ILE A 7 3.85 -2.80 4.06
N ASN A 8 4.29 -3.70 4.92
CA ASN A 8 4.48 -5.11 4.62
C ASN A 8 3.47 -5.94 5.40
N PHE A 9 2.83 -6.91 4.74
CA PHE A 9 1.89 -7.82 5.40
C PHE A 9 1.85 -9.18 4.70
N ASP A 10 1.57 -10.20 5.50
CA ASP A 10 1.26 -11.55 5.04
C ASP A 10 -0.22 -11.62 4.65
N LEU A 11 -0.50 -12.30 3.55
CA LEU A 11 -1.86 -12.67 3.23
C LEU A 11 -2.17 -14.07 3.77
N ARG A 12 -3.45 -14.30 4.00
CA ARG A 12 -3.91 -15.68 4.19
C ARG A 12 -3.61 -16.46 2.91
N ALA A 13 -3.26 -17.73 3.08
CA ALA A 13 -3.05 -18.65 1.96
C ALA A 13 -4.17 -18.50 0.91
N GLU A 14 -3.79 -18.49 -0.37
CA GLU A 14 -4.68 -18.38 -1.53
C GLU A 14 -5.47 -17.05 -1.65
N SER A 15 -5.12 -16.03 -0.86
CA SER A 15 -5.80 -14.72 -0.91
C SER A 15 -5.08 -13.68 -1.80
N GLY A 16 -3.92 -14.01 -2.38
CA GLY A 16 -3.12 -13.12 -3.22
C GLY A 16 -3.89 -12.56 -4.42
N ASP A 17 -4.46 -13.42 -5.24
CA ASP A 17 -5.22 -12.99 -6.43
C ASP A 17 -6.43 -12.13 -6.06
N LYS A 18 -7.15 -12.51 -5.01
CA LYS A 18 -8.31 -11.74 -4.52
C LYS A 18 -7.91 -10.35 -4.06
N TYR A 19 -6.77 -10.23 -3.39
CA TYR A 19 -6.25 -8.94 -2.95
C TYR A 19 -5.84 -8.08 -4.15
N LEU A 20 -5.20 -8.66 -5.17
CA LEU A 20 -4.88 -7.94 -6.42
C LEU A 20 -6.11 -7.48 -7.21
N GLU A 21 -7.16 -8.29 -7.23
CA GLU A 21 -8.43 -7.88 -7.81
C GLU A 21 -9.06 -6.75 -7.01
N TRP A 22 -9.02 -6.83 -5.67
CA TRP A 22 -9.52 -5.78 -4.80
C TRP A 22 -8.76 -4.46 -4.98
N LEU A 23 -7.43 -4.49 -5.14
CA LEU A 23 -6.61 -3.30 -5.42
C LEU A 23 -7.04 -2.55 -6.69
N LYS A 24 -7.62 -3.26 -7.66
CA LYS A 24 -8.14 -2.68 -8.91
C LYS A 24 -9.59 -2.19 -8.80
N SER A 25 -10.26 -2.50 -7.70
CA SER A 25 -11.66 -2.11 -7.47
C SER A 25 -11.82 -0.60 -7.23
N GLU A 26 -13.03 -0.10 -7.44
CA GLU A 26 -13.36 1.30 -7.12
C GLU A 26 -13.35 1.57 -5.61
N GLU A 27 -13.56 0.54 -4.79
CA GLU A 27 -13.47 0.68 -3.34
C GLU A 27 -12.04 1.00 -2.89
N ALA A 28 -11.05 0.22 -3.35
CA ALA A 28 -9.65 0.46 -3.02
C ALA A 28 -9.18 1.84 -3.53
N LYS A 29 -9.51 2.19 -4.77
CA LYS A 29 -9.19 3.52 -5.34
C LYS A 29 -9.79 4.67 -4.53
N ARG A 30 -11.02 4.49 -4.03
CA ARG A 30 -11.68 5.49 -3.19
C ARG A 30 -10.94 5.65 -1.85
N ILE A 31 -10.57 4.55 -1.21
CA ILE A 31 -9.80 4.56 0.04
C ILE A 31 -8.46 5.28 -0.16
N TYR A 32 -7.73 4.92 -1.23
CA TYR A 32 -6.45 5.55 -1.52
C TYR A 32 -6.59 7.05 -1.77
N ARG A 33 -7.58 7.47 -2.57
CA ARG A 33 -7.83 8.90 -2.79
C ARG A 33 -8.12 9.64 -1.48
N GLN A 34 -8.88 9.04 -0.58
CA GLN A 34 -9.15 9.65 0.73
C GLN A 34 -7.85 9.84 1.53
N ILE A 35 -6.97 8.83 1.56
CA ILE A 35 -5.67 8.93 2.22
C ILE A 35 -4.83 10.04 1.57
N GLU A 36 -4.77 10.10 0.24
CA GLU A 36 -4.05 11.13 -0.50
C GLU A 36 -4.59 12.54 -0.19
N GLU A 37 -5.92 12.71 -0.10
CA GLU A 37 -6.58 13.98 0.23
C GLU A 37 -6.31 14.43 1.68
N GLU A 38 -6.36 13.51 2.65
CA GLU A 38 -6.21 13.82 4.08
C GLU A 38 -4.75 14.09 4.48
N THR A 39 -3.82 13.31 3.90
CA THR A 39 -2.41 13.32 4.30
C THR A 39 -1.51 14.06 3.31
N GLY A 40 -1.97 14.30 2.08
CA GLY A 40 -1.14 14.77 0.98
C GLY A 40 -0.16 13.70 0.48
N ALA A 41 -0.33 12.45 0.91
CA ALA A 41 0.45 11.33 0.42
C ALA A 41 0.12 11.03 -1.05
N ARG A 42 0.97 10.23 -1.68
CA ARG A 42 0.76 9.68 -3.02
C ARG A 42 0.99 8.19 -2.98
N TYR A 43 0.04 7.44 -3.52
CA TYR A 43 0.20 6.02 -3.70
C TYR A 43 1.22 5.73 -4.81
N VAL A 44 2.24 4.91 -4.53
CA VAL A 44 3.30 4.57 -5.48
C VAL A 44 3.01 3.24 -6.18
N GLY A 45 2.57 2.23 -5.41
CA GLY A 45 2.23 0.93 -5.97
C GLY A 45 2.35 -0.22 -4.97
N THR A 46 1.91 -1.40 -5.42
CA THR A 46 2.09 -2.67 -4.70
C THR A 46 3.16 -3.48 -5.40
N TYR A 47 4.08 -4.04 -4.63
CA TYR A 47 4.95 -5.13 -5.06
C TYR A 47 4.47 -6.43 -4.42
N ILE A 48 4.43 -7.50 -5.22
CA ILE A 48 4.12 -8.85 -4.76
C ILE A 48 5.41 -9.64 -4.80
N GLN A 49 5.70 -10.34 -3.73
CA GLN A 49 6.84 -11.25 -3.74
C GLN A 49 6.50 -12.53 -4.48
N ASP A 50 7.29 -12.84 -5.51
CA ASP A 50 7.37 -14.21 -6.01
C ASP A 50 8.04 -15.10 -4.95
N ALA A 51 7.48 -16.30 -4.78
CA ALA A 51 7.65 -17.17 -3.61
C ALA A 51 9.10 -17.34 -3.09
N GLY A 52 9.25 -17.19 -1.76
CA GLY A 52 10.38 -17.70 -0.97
C GLY A 52 11.52 -16.73 -0.68
N GLY A 53 11.44 -15.49 -1.17
CA GLY A 53 12.53 -14.50 -1.07
C GLY A 53 12.54 -13.63 0.20
N ALA A 54 11.38 -13.37 0.81
CA ALA A 54 11.31 -12.54 2.02
C ALA A 54 10.13 -12.91 2.94
N PRO A 55 10.05 -12.32 4.14
CA PRO A 55 9.12 -12.74 5.19
C PRO A 55 7.74 -12.07 5.09
N PHE A 56 7.33 -11.64 3.89
CA PHE A 56 6.03 -11.04 3.63
C PHE A 56 5.60 -11.30 2.19
N ASP A 57 4.28 -11.39 1.98
CA ASP A 57 3.72 -11.66 0.66
C ASP A 57 3.62 -10.38 -0.21
N PHE A 58 3.42 -9.21 0.42
CA PHE A 58 3.17 -7.94 -0.26
C PHE A 58 3.89 -6.75 0.39
N GLU A 59 4.23 -5.75 -0.44
CA GLU A 59 4.64 -4.41 -0.02
C GLU A 59 3.76 -3.35 -0.68
N GLU A 60 3.17 -2.47 0.10
CA GLU A 60 2.54 -1.24 -0.39
C GLU A 60 3.46 -0.03 -0.15
N TRP A 61 3.65 0.77 -1.19
CA TRP A 61 4.55 1.92 -1.18
C TRP A 61 3.78 3.23 -1.25
N TRP A 62 4.12 4.14 -0.35
CA TRP A 62 3.53 5.47 -0.23
C TRP A 62 4.59 6.55 -0.11
N GLU A 63 4.34 7.68 -0.75
CA GLU A 63 5.18 8.87 -0.69
C GLU A 63 4.44 9.96 0.08
N PHE A 64 4.98 10.37 1.23
CA PHE A 64 4.43 11.42 2.09
C PHE A 64 5.26 12.72 1.97
N PRO A 65 4.64 13.90 2.11
CA PRO A 65 5.34 15.18 1.97
C PRO A 65 6.34 15.46 3.11
N ASP A 66 6.04 14.97 4.31
CA ASP A 66 6.86 15.05 5.52
C ASP A 66 6.40 14.02 6.58
N TYR A 67 7.08 13.98 7.74
CA TYR A 67 6.72 13.07 8.85
C TYR A 67 5.42 13.45 9.56
N ALA A 68 5.04 14.73 9.58
CA ALA A 68 3.81 15.17 10.25
C ALA A 68 2.55 14.68 9.51
N ALA A 69 2.67 14.39 8.22
CA ALA A 69 1.61 13.76 7.43
C ALA A 69 1.31 12.31 7.84
N LEU A 70 2.21 11.63 8.57
CA LEU A 70 1.98 10.27 9.08
C LEU A 70 1.09 10.24 10.33
N ASP A 71 0.97 11.37 11.03
CA ASP A 71 0.20 11.50 12.28
C ASP A 71 -1.25 11.97 12.06
N ARG A 72 -1.66 12.16 10.80
CA ARG A 72 -3.00 12.63 10.42
C ARG A 72 -4.01 11.51 10.28
#